data_AF-A0A026WUI2-F1
#
_entry.id   AF-A0A026WUI2-F1
#
_cell.length_a   1.000
_cell.length_b   1.000
_cell.length_c   1.000
_cell.angle_alpha   90.00
_cell.angle_beta   90.00
_cell.angle_gamma   90.00
#
_symmetry.space_group_name_H-M   'P 1'
#
loop_
_entity.id
_entity.type
_entity.pdbx_description
1 polymer ?
#
loop_
_entity_poly.entity_id
_entity_poly.type
_entity_poly.pdbx_seq_one_letter_code
_entity_poly.pdbx_strand_id
1 'polypeptide(L)'
;MTDIGAIGILTLFLIFDNLETVTVVNHHPDDEYVLEHEVLREDALAEAKKLEIYPVAGPIPGCKPCTSSEMTYYKNGSVISDHCCCDSGYNNVFPFVEHTCRVGPEECKVQAGNYAEYTRLRDCCCHSYLASVWKYLAIGARSRTSTNLTKFLTILTVFKLH
;
A
#
# COMPACT_ATOMS: atom_id res chain seq x y z
N MET A 1 -35.43 19.45 35.63
CA MET A 1 -34.40 20.50 35.55
C MET A 1 -33.14 19.84 35.03
N THR A 2 -33.03 19.73 33.72
CA THR A 2 -31.91 19.07 33.04
C THR A 2 -30.70 19.99 33.11
N ASP A 3 -29.60 19.43 33.61
CA ASP A 3 -28.37 20.12 33.98
C ASP A 3 -27.70 20.72 32.74
N ILE A 4 -27.86 22.05 32.57
CA ILE A 4 -27.32 22.84 31.46
C ILE A 4 -25.76 22.79 31.47
N GLY A 5 -25.14 22.45 32.60
CA GLY A 5 -23.69 22.33 32.73
C GLY A 5 -23.09 21.11 32.01
N ALA A 6 -23.83 19.99 31.96
CA ALA A 6 -23.34 18.77 31.32
C ALA A 6 -23.32 18.87 29.78
N ILE A 7 -24.22 19.67 29.21
CA ILE A 7 -24.34 19.85 27.76
C ILE A 7 -23.17 20.70 27.23
N GLY A 8 -22.74 21.74 27.98
CA GLY A 8 -21.65 22.63 27.56
C GLY A 8 -20.27 21.95 27.51
N ILE A 9 -20.02 20.96 28.38
CA ILE A 9 -18.78 20.18 28.37
C ILE A 9 -18.79 19.19 27.20
N LEU A 10 -19.94 18.57 26.90
CA LEU A 10 -20.09 17.64 25.80
C LEU A 10 -19.89 18.32 24.43
N THR A 11 -20.36 19.55 24.25
CA THR A 11 -20.11 20.33 23.03
C THR A 11 -18.64 20.75 22.89
N LEU A 12 -17.91 20.96 23.99
CA LEU A 12 -16.48 21.28 23.92
C LEU A 12 -15.66 20.08 23.42
N PHE A 13 -15.97 18.86 23.87
CA PHE A 13 -15.33 17.63 23.38
C PHE A 13 -15.60 17.37 21.88
N LEU A 14 -16.81 17.68 21.39
CA LEU A 14 -17.16 17.51 19.98
C LEU A 14 -16.44 18.50 19.04
N ILE A 15 -15.90 19.61 19.57
CA ILE A 15 -15.11 20.57 18.77
C ILE A 15 -13.64 20.15 18.71
N PHE A 16 -13.10 19.51 19.75
CA PHE A 16 -11.70 19.07 19.80
C PHE A 16 -11.41 17.76 19.04
N ASP A 17 -12.43 16.95 18.72
CA ASP A 17 -12.28 15.77 17.85
C ASP A 17 -12.03 16.12 16.37
N ASN A 18 -12.06 17.41 16.00
CA ASN A 18 -11.65 17.91 14.67
C ASN A 18 -10.27 18.58 14.67
N LEU A 19 -9.43 18.34 15.68
CA LEU A 19 -7.99 18.54 15.49
C LEU A 19 -7.46 17.42 14.59
N GLU A 20 -7.68 17.59 13.28
CA GLU A 20 -6.76 17.03 12.31
C GLU A 20 -5.36 17.43 12.76
N THR A 21 -4.54 16.43 13.06
CA THR A 21 -3.12 16.66 13.30
C THR A 21 -2.59 17.31 12.04
N VAL A 22 -2.44 18.63 12.04
CA VAL A 22 -1.70 19.34 11.00
C VAL A 22 -0.26 18.89 11.21
N THR A 23 0.09 17.77 10.59
CA THR A 23 1.46 17.47 10.27
C THR A 23 1.90 18.63 9.42
N VAL A 24 2.70 19.53 9.98
CA VAL A 24 3.44 20.50 9.20
C VAL A 24 4.33 19.65 8.28
N VAL A 25 3.82 19.35 7.09
CA VAL A 25 4.59 18.80 6.00
C VAL A 25 5.55 19.92 5.66
N ASN A 26 6.80 19.74 6.08
CA ASN A 26 7.86 20.65 5.69
C ASN A 26 7.95 20.53 4.17
N HIS A 27 7.36 21.47 3.45
CA HIS A 27 7.47 21.58 2.00
C HIS A 27 8.89 22.03 1.70
N HIS A 28 9.85 21.12 1.86
CA HIS A 28 11.04 21.17 1.02
C HIS A 28 10.51 21.13 -0.41
N PRO A 29 10.84 22.10 -1.27
CA PRO A 29 10.20 22.20 -2.56
C PRO A 29 10.52 20.93 -3.36
N ASP A 30 9.46 20.28 -3.87
CA ASP A 30 9.54 19.01 -4.60
C ASP A 30 10.36 19.12 -5.90
N ASP A 31 10.81 20.31 -6.28
CA ASP A 31 11.66 20.60 -7.43
C ASP A 31 13.09 20.06 -7.28
N GLU A 32 13.53 19.74 -6.05
CA GLU A 32 14.81 19.06 -5.80
C GLU A 32 14.72 17.53 -5.94
N TYR A 33 13.51 16.96 -5.91
CA TYR A 33 13.28 15.52 -6.04
C TYR A 33 12.93 15.13 -7.47
N VAL A 34 13.77 14.30 -8.08
CA VAL A 34 13.55 13.75 -9.42
C VAL A 34 12.78 12.44 -9.30
N LEU A 35 11.73 12.28 -10.11
CA LEU A 35 11.04 11.00 -10.27
C LEU A 35 12.02 9.97 -10.86
N GLU A 36 12.29 8.91 -10.10
CA GLU A 36 13.10 7.79 -10.58
C GLU A 36 12.22 6.83 -11.39
N HIS A 37 11.22 6.24 -10.74
CA HIS A 37 10.21 5.40 -11.38
C HIS A 37 8.89 5.41 -10.63
N GLU A 38 7.86 4.95 -11.32
CA GLU A 38 6.55 4.69 -10.76
C GLU A 38 6.01 3.36 -11.27
N VAL A 39 5.27 2.68 -10.41
CA VAL A 39 4.44 1.54 -10.77
C VAL A 39 3.00 1.95 -10.48
N LEU A 40 2.25 2.20 -11.54
CA LEU A 40 0.85 2.59 -11.45
C LEU A 40 0.00 1.43 -10.93
N ARG A 41 -1.15 1.74 -10.31
CA ARG A 41 -2.04 0.72 -9.77
C ARG A 41 -2.47 -0.31 -10.82
N GLU A 42 -2.85 0.15 -12.00
CA GLU A 42 -3.28 -0.69 -13.11
C GLU A 42 -2.19 -1.68 -13.54
N ASP A 43 -0.94 -1.21 -13.61
CA ASP A 43 0.22 -1.99 -13.99
C ASP A 43 0.56 -2.99 -12.87
N ALA A 44 0.57 -2.54 -11.61
CA ALA A 44 0.74 -3.41 -10.45
C ALA A 44 -0.29 -4.55 -10.42
N LEU A 45 -1.57 -4.24 -10.70
CA LEU A 45 -2.63 -5.25 -10.78
C LEU A 45 -2.47 -6.17 -12.01
N ALA A 46 -1.96 -5.66 -13.13
CA ALA A 46 -1.68 -6.46 -14.33
C ALA A 46 -0.53 -7.44 -14.09
N GLU A 47 0.56 -7.00 -13.46
CA GLU A 47 1.69 -7.84 -13.07
C GLU A 47 1.29 -8.84 -11.98
N ALA A 48 0.54 -8.40 -10.97
CA ALA A 48 0.02 -9.27 -9.93
C ALA A 48 -0.80 -10.44 -10.50
N LYS A 49 -1.57 -10.21 -11.57
CA LYS A 49 -2.34 -11.30 -12.23
C LYS A 49 -1.45 -12.37 -12.84
N LYS A 50 -0.21 -12.06 -13.21
CA LYS A 50 0.73 -13.02 -13.82
C LYS A 50 1.44 -13.87 -12.77
N LEU A 51 1.48 -13.43 -11.51
CA LEU A 51 2.18 -14.14 -10.44
C LEU A 51 1.64 -15.55 -10.22
N GLU A 52 2.53 -16.53 -10.18
CA GLU A 52 2.23 -17.89 -9.74
C GLU A 52 2.60 -17.99 -8.26
N ILE A 53 1.58 -18.10 -7.39
CA ILE A 53 1.81 -18.28 -5.96
C ILE A 53 1.87 -19.76 -5.69
N TYR A 54 3.09 -20.28 -5.56
CA TYR A 54 3.29 -21.62 -5.05
C TYR A 54 3.15 -21.59 -3.53
N PRO A 55 2.28 -22.42 -2.93
CA PRO A 55 2.25 -22.59 -1.50
C PRO A 55 3.56 -23.24 -1.07
N VAL A 56 4.53 -22.44 -0.62
CA VAL A 56 5.73 -22.96 0.03
C VAL A 56 5.30 -23.41 1.42
N ALA A 57 5.37 -24.72 1.66
CA ALA A 57 5.14 -25.27 2.99
C ALA A 57 6.34 -24.91 3.88
N GLY A 58 6.20 -23.83 4.65
CA GLY A 58 7.25 -23.32 5.54
C GLY A 58 8.08 -22.19 4.93
N PRO A 59 9.14 -21.73 5.63
CA PRO A 59 10.02 -20.69 5.13
C PRO A 59 10.68 -21.08 3.81
N ILE A 60 10.97 -20.09 2.96
CA ILE A 60 11.78 -20.29 1.75
C ILE A 60 13.10 -20.97 2.17
N PRO A 61 13.61 -21.98 1.42
CA PRO A 61 14.89 -22.60 1.76
C PRO A 61 16.01 -21.58 1.98
N GLY A 62 16.67 -21.63 3.14
CA GLY A 62 17.68 -20.65 3.55
C GLY A 62 17.13 -19.44 4.33
N CYS A 63 15.82 -19.30 4.47
CA CYS A 63 15.18 -18.26 5.25
C CYS A 63 14.74 -18.77 6.62
N LYS A 64 14.93 -17.94 7.66
CA LYS A 64 14.29 -18.12 8.96
C LYS A 64 12.81 -17.70 8.88
N PRO A 65 11.92 -18.22 9.76
CA PRO A 65 10.59 -17.66 9.92
C PRO A 65 10.65 -16.16 10.25
N CYS A 66 9.73 -15.39 9.65
CA CYS A 66 9.67 -13.96 9.86
C CYS A 66 9.01 -13.63 11.20
N THR A 67 9.60 -12.72 11.97
CA THR A 67 9.06 -12.28 13.27
C THR A 67 7.89 -11.31 13.09
N SER A 68 7.10 -11.07 14.13
CA SER A 68 5.99 -10.11 14.08
C SER A 68 6.44 -8.68 13.74
N SER A 69 7.62 -8.24 14.18
CA SER A 69 8.17 -6.93 13.84
C SER A 69 8.56 -6.86 12.36
N GLU A 70 9.17 -7.93 11.82
CA GLU A 70 9.48 -8.05 10.40
C GLU A 70 8.19 -8.07 9.57
N MET A 71 7.11 -8.67 10.09
CA MET A 71 5.78 -8.62 9.45
C MET A 71 5.22 -7.20 9.36
N THR A 72 5.34 -6.43 10.44
CA THR A 72 4.87 -5.04 10.45
C THR A 72 5.60 -4.20 9.40
N TYR A 73 6.91 -4.40 9.24
CA TYR A 73 7.77 -3.68 8.30
C TYR A 73 7.34 -3.77 6.82
N TYR A 74 6.76 -4.89 6.37
CA TYR A 74 6.27 -4.96 5.00
C TYR A 74 4.76 -4.71 4.87
N LYS A 75 4.02 -4.74 5.98
CA LYS A 75 2.59 -4.40 6.00
C LYS A 75 2.33 -2.90 5.99
N ASN A 76 3.21 -2.12 6.61
CA ASN A 76 3.11 -0.67 6.66
C ASN A 76 3.78 0.04 5.47
N GLY A 77 4.36 -0.71 4.53
CA GLY A 77 5.03 -0.16 3.34
C GLY A 77 6.50 0.24 3.54
N SER A 78 7.11 0.03 4.72
CA SER A 78 8.53 0.36 4.94
C SER A 78 9.45 -0.37 3.96
N VAL A 79 9.12 -1.59 3.55
CA VAL A 79 9.88 -2.31 2.51
C VAL A 79 9.90 -1.60 1.15
N ILE A 80 8.85 -0.86 0.80
CA ILE A 80 8.79 -0.09 -0.45
C ILE A 80 9.61 1.20 -0.33
N SER A 81 9.60 1.84 0.85
CA SER A 81 10.51 2.95 1.13
C SER A 81 11.96 2.52 1.00
N ASP A 82 12.32 1.35 1.53
CA ASP A 82 13.67 0.83 1.43
C ASP A 82 14.00 0.36 0.01
N HIS A 83 13.03 -0.16 -0.75
CA HIS A 83 13.21 -0.42 -2.18
C HIS A 83 13.66 0.83 -2.93
N CYS A 84 12.96 1.96 -2.77
CA CYS A 84 13.35 3.24 -3.38
C CYS A 84 14.72 3.75 -2.89
N CYS A 85 15.18 3.29 -1.73
CA CYS A 85 16.46 3.64 -1.13
C CYS A 85 17.62 2.76 -1.62
N CYS A 86 17.34 1.47 -1.85
CA CYS A 86 18.34 0.42 -1.93
C CYS A 86 18.51 -0.17 -3.32
N ASP A 87 17.45 -0.22 -4.12
CA ASP A 87 17.46 -0.88 -5.42
C ASP A 87 17.58 0.11 -6.59
N SER A 88 18.17 1.29 -6.34
CA SER A 88 18.22 2.42 -7.28
C SER A 88 18.59 1.98 -8.71
N GLY A 89 17.70 2.22 -9.66
CA GLY A 89 17.83 1.90 -11.09
C GLY A 89 17.37 0.49 -11.51
N TYR A 90 16.95 -0.37 -10.58
CA TYR A 90 16.37 -1.68 -10.89
C TYR A 90 14.86 -1.70 -10.63
N ASN A 91 14.10 -1.21 -11.61
CA ASN A 91 12.64 -1.00 -11.59
C ASN A 91 11.78 -2.27 -11.38
N ASN A 92 12.38 -3.44 -11.18
CA ASN A 92 11.71 -4.74 -11.35
C ASN A 92 11.61 -5.56 -10.06
N VAL A 93 11.89 -4.98 -8.90
CA VAL A 93 11.84 -5.72 -7.63
C VAL A 93 10.41 -5.91 -7.14
N PHE A 94 9.58 -4.87 -7.21
CA PHE A 94 8.17 -4.91 -6.83
C PHE A 94 7.24 -4.44 -7.96
N PRO A 95 7.26 -5.07 -9.15
CA PRO A 95 6.47 -4.63 -10.30
C PRO A 95 4.96 -4.82 -10.10
N PHE A 96 4.56 -5.60 -9.09
CA PHE A 96 3.18 -5.89 -8.74
C PHE A 96 2.67 -5.08 -7.55
N VAL A 97 3.45 -4.13 -7.03
CA VAL A 97 3.05 -3.24 -5.93
C VAL A 97 3.03 -1.81 -6.45
N GLU A 98 1.92 -1.09 -6.27
CA GLU A 98 1.86 0.34 -6.60
C GLU A 98 2.82 1.13 -5.72
N HIS A 99 3.67 1.94 -6.33
CA HIS A 99 4.59 2.84 -5.64
C HIS A 99 5.21 3.88 -6.58
N THR A 100 5.79 4.92 -5.99
CA THR A 100 6.56 5.95 -6.69
C THR A 100 7.86 6.17 -5.95
N CYS A 101 8.99 6.01 -6.64
CA CYS A 101 10.30 6.31 -6.11
C CYS A 101 10.79 7.67 -6.60
N ARG A 102 11.24 8.49 -5.65
CA ARG A 102 11.81 9.81 -5.91
C ARG A 102 13.19 9.88 -5.30
N VAL A 103 14.13 10.45 -6.03
CA VAL A 103 15.52 10.64 -5.59
C VAL A 103 15.76 12.14 -5.49
N GLY A 104 16.20 12.57 -4.31
CA GLY A 104 16.55 13.96 -4.05
C GLY A 104 17.97 14.08 -3.51
N PRO A 105 18.39 15.30 -3.14
CA PRO A 105 19.72 15.56 -2.61
C PRO A 105 19.93 15.00 -1.19
N GLU A 106 18.85 14.73 -0.45
CA GLU A 106 18.94 14.10 0.85
C GLU A 106 19.28 12.61 0.74
N GLU A 107 20.24 12.17 1.57
CA GLU A 107 20.58 10.76 1.67
C GLU A 107 19.39 9.98 2.23
N CYS A 108 18.92 9.00 1.47
CA CYS A 108 17.81 8.16 1.90
C CYS A 108 18.22 7.28 3.10
N LYS A 109 17.31 7.17 4.08
CA LYS A 109 17.52 6.39 5.30
C LYS A 109 16.83 5.02 5.23
N VAL A 110 17.63 3.96 5.21
CA VAL A 110 17.14 2.57 5.22
C VAL A 110 16.49 2.22 6.56
N GLN A 111 15.21 1.86 6.53
CA GLN A 111 14.39 1.52 7.70
C GLN A 111 14.68 0.11 8.24
N ALA A 112 15.09 -0.83 7.39
CA ALA A 112 15.58 -2.15 7.77
C ALA A 112 16.92 -2.11 8.53
N GLY A 113 17.55 -0.93 8.64
CA GLY A 113 18.83 -0.70 9.30
C GLY A 113 20.02 -0.73 8.35
N ASN A 114 20.07 -1.66 7.39
CA ASN A 114 21.08 -1.67 6.33
C ASN A 114 20.62 -2.44 5.08
N TYR A 115 21.35 -2.28 3.97
CA TYR A 115 21.05 -2.91 2.67
C TYR A 115 20.99 -4.45 2.71
N ALA A 116 21.82 -5.09 3.54
CA ALA A 116 21.84 -6.54 3.66
C ALA A 116 20.59 -7.06 4.38
N GLU A 117 20.16 -6.37 5.44
CA GLU A 117 18.93 -6.70 6.16
C GLU A 117 17.69 -6.43 5.32
N TYR A 118 17.67 -5.32 4.56
CA TYR A 118 16.65 -5.07 3.54
C TYR A 118 16.53 -6.24 2.56
N THR A 119 17.65 -6.66 1.96
CA THR A 119 17.70 -7.76 0.98
C THR A 119 17.15 -9.05 1.58
N ARG A 120 17.56 -9.39 2.80
CA ARG A 120 17.06 -10.56 3.52
C ARG A 120 15.55 -10.46 3.76
N LEU A 121 15.05 -9.33 4.27
CA LEU A 121 13.63 -9.15 4.55
C LEU A 121 12.81 -9.21 3.28
N ARG A 122 13.25 -8.51 2.23
CA ARG A 122 12.64 -8.50 0.90
C ARG A 122 12.43 -9.92 0.39
N ASP A 123 13.51 -10.70 0.30
CA ASP A 123 13.52 -12.01 -0.35
C ASP A 123 12.85 -13.09 0.52
N CYS A 124 13.09 -13.07 1.83
CA CYS A 124 12.58 -14.11 2.73
C CYS A 124 11.16 -13.87 3.25
N CYS A 125 10.72 -12.62 3.35
CA CYS A 125 9.51 -12.25 4.10
C CYS A 125 8.51 -11.45 3.28
N CYS A 126 8.97 -10.36 2.66
CA CYS A 126 8.08 -9.35 2.11
C CYS A 126 7.50 -9.76 0.77
N HIS A 127 8.34 -10.31 -0.11
CA HIS A 127 7.97 -10.59 -1.50
C HIS A 127 6.80 -11.58 -1.60
N SER A 128 6.87 -12.71 -0.91
CA SER A 128 5.80 -13.72 -0.92
C SER A 128 4.49 -13.19 -0.34
N TYR A 129 4.56 -12.43 0.77
CA TYR A 129 3.40 -11.81 1.38
C TYR A 129 2.73 -10.79 0.44
N LEU A 130 3.51 -9.84 -0.07
CA LEU A 130 3.00 -8.78 -0.94
C LEU A 130 2.45 -9.36 -2.25
N ALA A 131 3.14 -10.34 -2.85
CA ALA A 131 2.66 -11.07 -4.01
C ALA A 131 1.28 -11.68 -3.76
N SER A 132 1.09 -12.29 -2.58
CA SER A 132 -0.17 -12.91 -2.20
C SER A 132 -1.30 -11.90 -1.99
N VAL A 133 -1.01 -10.77 -1.35
CA VAL A 133 -1.99 -9.68 -1.16
C VAL A 133 -2.40 -9.09 -2.51
N TRP A 134 -1.44 -8.76 -3.35
CA TRP A 134 -1.70 -8.11 -4.64
C TRP A 134 -2.37 -9.04 -5.66
N LYS A 135 -2.03 -10.33 -5.69
CA LYS A 135 -2.74 -11.32 -6.50
C LYS A 135 -4.22 -11.40 -6.09
N TYR A 136 -4.50 -11.43 -4.79
CA TYR A 136 -5.88 -11.46 -4.28
C TYR A 136 -6.65 -10.20 -4.71
N LEU A 137 -6.04 -9.02 -4.55
CA LEU A 137 -6.62 -7.75 -5.01
C LEU A 137 -6.91 -7.76 -6.52
N ALA A 138 -5.98 -8.26 -7.33
CA ALA A 138 -6.10 -8.26 -8.77
C ALA A 138 -7.15 -9.23 -9.31
N ILE A 139 -7.40 -10.34 -8.62
CA ILE A 139 -8.52 -11.25 -8.90
C ILE A 139 -9.86 -10.61 -8.47
N GLY A 140 -9.90 -10.02 -7.27
CA GLY A 140 -11.11 -9.39 -6.71
C GLY A 140 -11.62 -8.17 -7.50
N ALA A 141 -10.72 -7.40 -8.11
CA ALA A 141 -11.06 -6.26 -8.96
C ALA A 141 -12.01 -6.63 -10.12
N ARG A 142 -11.95 -7.87 -10.64
CA ARG A 142 -12.84 -8.35 -11.70
C ARG A 142 -14.30 -8.51 -11.24
N SER A 143 -14.53 -8.77 -9.95
CA SER A 143 -15.87 -9.07 -9.43
C SER A 143 -16.77 -7.84 -9.39
N ARG A 144 -16.22 -6.63 -9.23
CA ARG A 144 -17.04 -5.40 -9.11
C ARG A 144 -17.53 -4.87 -10.46
N THR A 145 -16.77 -5.07 -11.53
CA THR A 145 -17.14 -4.61 -12.88
C THR A 145 -18.27 -5.45 -13.48
N SER A 146 -18.35 -6.74 -13.12
CA SER A 146 -19.40 -7.67 -13.55
C SER A 146 -20.78 -7.30 -12.98
N THR A 147 -20.87 -6.89 -11.72
CA THR A 147 -22.15 -6.64 -11.04
C THR A 147 -22.86 -5.37 -11.52
N ASN A 148 -22.10 -4.36 -11.99
CA ASN A 148 -22.67 -3.09 -12.44
C ASN A 148 -23.26 -3.16 -13.86
N LEU A 149 -22.70 -4.02 -14.73
CA LEU A 149 -23.19 -4.18 -16.11
C LEU A 149 -24.54 -4.91 -16.15
N THR A 150 -24.72 -5.93 -15.30
CA THR A 150 -25.99 -6.68 -15.19
C THR A 150 -27.12 -5.80 -14.64
N LYS A 151 -26.82 -4.89 -13.70
CA LYS A 151 -27.81 -3.94 -13.15
C LYS A 151 -28.24 -2.88 -14.18
N PHE A 152 -27.31 -2.39 -15.00
CA PHE A 152 -27.63 -1.43 -16.06
C PHE A 152 -28.53 -2.02 -17.14
N LEU A 153 -28.30 -3.29 -17.52
CA LEU A 153 -29.12 -3.99 -18.51
C LEU A 153 -30.56 -4.23 -18.01
N THR A 154 -30.75 -4.55 -16.72
CA THR A 154 -32.10 -4.70 -16.15
C THR A 154 -32.90 -3.40 -16.11
N ILE A 155 -32.25 -2.25 -15.95
CA ILE A 155 -32.94 -0.94 -15.96
C ILE A 155 -33.40 -0.58 -17.39
N LEU A 156 -32.55 -0.83 -18.40
CA LEU A 156 -32.88 -0.57 -19.81
C LEU A 156 -34.05 -1.43 -20.34
N THR A 157 -34.23 -2.65 -19.82
CA THR A 157 -35.39 -3.49 -20.19
C THR A 157 -36.71 -3.00 -19.57
N VAL A 158 -36.67 -2.33 -18.41
CA VAL A 158 -37.87 -1.80 -17.75
C VAL A 158 -38.34 -0.51 -18.43
N PHE A 159 -37.42 0.36 -18.86
CA PHE A 159 -37.77 1.62 -19.57
C PHE A 159 -38.22 1.44 -21.02
N LYS A 160 -38.07 0.25 -21.62
CA LYS A 160 -38.60 -0.06 -22.96
C LYS A 160 -40.02 -0.63 -22.96
N LEU A 161 -40.60 -0.85 -21.77
CA LEU A 161 -41.93 -1.46 -21.58
C LEU A 161 -42.97 -0.47 -21.00
N HIS A 162 -42.68 0.82 -20.95
CA HIS A 162 -43.63 1.90 -20.64
C HIS A 162 -43.66 2.90 -21.78
#